data_AF-A0A0R1PFC0-F1
#
_entry.id   AF-A0A0R1PFC0-F1
#
_cell.length_a   1.000
_cell.length_b   1.000
_cell.length_c   1.000
_cell.angle_alpha   90.00
_cell.angle_beta   90.00
_cell.angle_gamma   90.00
#
_symmetry.space_group_name_H-M   'P 1'
#
loop_
_entity.id
_entity.type
_entity.pdbx_description
1 polymer ?
#
loop_
_entity_poly.entity_id
_entity_poly.type
_entity_poly.pdbx_seq_one_letter_code
_entity_poly.pdbx_strand_id
1 'polypeptide(L)'
;MLIKKQFLYATLFASSCLFSTTVVKADEDTSSQQQAITTQASTQINTTDNVSESNKNSVWIQIPESSNEEAVQDNTVNQNGDNTSVTTSDNSNDVQSPATTQDNQSTQAVQEAQSTYHDEAVNGVFTIGNSVVNLHDNNDRPITNRYLGPNTAWRADYRRTYKDKVYYRVATTEYVDSTMGTYRDYAQPYDGVATVVYKSGASVHDFQGFGDKAVYLGNNLPTGSSWKVNSRAQIGGKDWYQVGSNTWVPQDYVVLSQGQYQDAKWISGVPLIAQRPELPNGCEITAVTMMLQYAGAKVNKMQMAREMPRSSDPNYGYIGQPWDGTGITIFPPALMNLVEKYAGTAKNLTGQNFNAIKYQINIGHPIVTWNTLYGFPYHALVVTGYDKNYVYYNDCWTNQTLQMGINQFINNWNTQKRRAISY
;
A
#
# COMPACT_ATOMS: atom_id res chain seq x y z
N MET A 1 -16.82 -23.03 -38.47
CA MET A 1 -15.71 -22.58 -37.59
C MET A 1 -16.25 -21.41 -36.77
N LEU A 2 -16.74 -21.67 -35.55
CA LEU A 2 -17.32 -20.66 -34.66
C LEU A 2 -16.21 -19.95 -33.90
N ILE A 3 -15.95 -18.69 -34.24
CA ILE A 3 -15.01 -17.83 -33.51
C ILE A 3 -15.70 -17.42 -32.20
N LYS A 4 -15.33 -18.05 -31.08
CA LYS A 4 -15.72 -17.61 -29.73
C LYS A 4 -14.98 -16.31 -29.42
N LYS A 5 -15.72 -15.20 -29.39
CA LYS A 5 -15.25 -13.87 -28.97
C LYS A 5 -15.20 -13.84 -27.44
N GLN A 6 -14.08 -13.46 -26.84
CA GLN A 6 -13.90 -13.37 -25.38
C GLN A 6 -14.01 -11.91 -24.93
N PHE A 7 -15.04 -11.60 -24.14
CA PHE A 7 -15.18 -10.31 -23.45
C PHE A 7 -14.43 -10.40 -22.12
N LEU A 8 -13.43 -9.54 -21.88
CA LEU A 8 -12.87 -9.35 -20.54
C LEU A 8 -13.83 -8.46 -19.74
N TYR A 9 -14.41 -9.01 -18.68
CA TYR A 9 -15.24 -8.29 -17.72
C TYR A 9 -14.47 -8.13 -16.41
N ALA A 10 -14.13 -6.90 -16.05
CA ALA A 10 -13.82 -6.57 -14.66
C ALA A 10 -15.15 -6.47 -13.90
N THR A 11 -15.56 -7.56 -13.24
CA THR A 11 -16.88 -7.64 -12.59
C THR A 11 -16.81 -7.12 -11.14
N LEU A 12 -17.66 -6.13 -10.83
CA LEU A 12 -17.93 -5.64 -9.49
C LEU A 12 -18.85 -6.60 -8.73
N PHE A 13 -18.47 -6.99 -7.51
CA PHE A 13 -19.44 -7.40 -6.50
C PHE A 13 -19.98 -6.15 -5.78
N ALA A 14 -21.29 -5.95 -5.89
CA ALA A 14 -22.00 -4.91 -5.15
C ALA A 14 -22.03 -5.26 -3.66
N SER A 15 -21.20 -4.57 -2.89
CA SER A 15 -21.49 -4.27 -1.49
C SER A 15 -20.99 -2.85 -1.24
N SER A 16 -21.88 -2.03 -0.70
CA SER A 16 -21.71 -0.59 -0.48
C SER A 16 -20.40 -0.26 0.25
N CYS A 17 -19.34 0.05 -0.50
CA CYS A 17 -18.08 0.66 -0.09
C CYS A 17 -17.41 1.25 -1.33
N LEU A 18 -16.78 2.41 -1.17
CA LEU A 18 -16.08 3.23 -2.18
C LEU A 18 -15.57 2.45 -3.41
N PHE A 19 -16.06 2.79 -4.59
CA PHE A 19 -15.63 2.23 -5.87
C PHE A 19 -14.12 2.45 -6.07
N SER A 20 -13.31 1.43 -5.79
CA SER A 20 -11.95 1.35 -6.32
C SER A 20 -12.05 0.62 -7.66
N THR A 21 -11.87 1.34 -8.77
CA THR A 21 -11.65 0.70 -10.06
C THR A 21 -10.32 -0.03 -9.99
N THR A 22 -10.33 -1.36 -10.03
CA THR A 22 -9.10 -2.16 -10.13
C THR A 22 -8.40 -1.84 -11.44
N VAL A 23 -7.20 -1.25 -11.36
CA VAL A 23 -6.38 -0.95 -12.54
C VAL A 23 -5.41 -2.11 -12.73
N VAL A 24 -5.49 -2.79 -13.88
CA VAL A 24 -4.67 -3.95 -14.21
C VAL A 24 -4.03 -3.79 -15.60
N LYS A 25 -2.99 -4.56 -15.90
CA LYS A 25 -2.63 -4.82 -17.31
C LYS A 25 -3.58 -5.87 -17.89
N ALA A 26 -3.79 -5.82 -19.22
CA ALA A 26 -4.64 -6.82 -19.87
C ALA A 26 -4.12 -8.25 -19.69
N ASP A 27 -2.82 -8.47 -19.58
CA ASP A 27 -2.25 -9.82 -19.47
C ASP A 27 -2.31 -10.43 -18.06
N GLU A 28 -2.52 -9.60 -17.03
CA GLU A 28 -2.56 -10.05 -15.62
C GLU A 28 -3.94 -10.66 -15.25
N ASP A 29 -4.93 -10.62 -16.15
CA ASP A 29 -6.30 -11.12 -15.96
C ASP A 29 -6.55 -12.46 -16.67
N THR A 30 -5.68 -13.45 -16.46
CA THR A 30 -5.78 -14.78 -17.11
C THR A 30 -6.18 -15.93 -16.18
N SER A 31 -6.58 -15.66 -14.93
CA SER A 31 -7.00 -16.72 -14.00
C SER A 31 -8.14 -16.32 -13.05
N SER A 32 -9.38 -16.43 -13.51
CA SER A 32 -10.49 -17.02 -12.75
C SER A 32 -11.78 -17.04 -13.58
N GLN A 33 -12.64 -18.03 -13.32
CA GLN A 33 -14.01 -18.18 -13.84
C GLN A 33 -14.19 -18.91 -15.17
N GLN A 34 -13.75 -20.18 -15.20
CA GLN A 34 -14.45 -21.21 -15.96
C GLN A 34 -15.46 -21.92 -15.05
N GLN A 35 -16.54 -21.24 -14.63
CA GLN A 35 -17.78 -21.87 -14.16
C GLN A 35 -18.83 -20.80 -13.84
N ALA A 36 -19.78 -20.58 -14.78
CA ALA A 36 -21.16 -20.17 -14.49
C ALA A 36 -21.94 -19.97 -15.81
N ILE A 37 -22.27 -21.04 -16.53
CA ILE A 37 -23.38 -21.02 -17.49
C ILE A 37 -24.19 -22.32 -17.36
N THR A 38 -24.98 -22.37 -16.29
CA THR A 38 -26.27 -23.06 -16.16
C THR A 38 -26.76 -22.65 -14.78
N THR A 39 -27.73 -21.76 -14.61
CA THR A 39 -29.15 -22.14 -14.64
C THR A 39 -29.98 -20.85 -14.53
N GLN A 40 -30.72 -20.49 -15.59
CA GLN A 40 -31.92 -19.68 -15.48
C GLN A 40 -32.92 -20.22 -16.51
N ALA A 41 -33.85 -21.06 -16.04
CA ALA A 41 -35.17 -21.22 -16.64
C ALA A 41 -36.05 -22.09 -15.72
N SER A 42 -37.21 -21.55 -15.34
CA SER A 42 -38.40 -22.22 -14.74
C SER A 42 -38.20 -22.79 -13.31
N THR A 43 -39.12 -22.68 -12.36
CA THR A 43 -40.59 -22.66 -12.44
C THR A 43 -41.21 -22.04 -11.16
N GLN A 44 -42.49 -21.76 -11.27
CA GLN A 44 -43.42 -21.03 -10.41
C GLN A 44 -43.59 -21.49 -8.95
N ILE A 45 -44.18 -20.54 -8.21
CA ILE A 45 -44.85 -20.60 -6.90
C ILE A 45 -45.84 -21.76 -6.79
N ASN A 46 -45.78 -22.50 -5.68
CA ASN A 46 -46.97 -22.96 -4.95
C ASN A 46 -46.67 -23.23 -3.47
N THR A 47 -47.54 -22.70 -2.62
CA THR A 47 -47.64 -22.82 -1.16
C THR A 47 -48.17 -24.19 -0.73
N THR A 48 -47.64 -24.77 0.37
CA THR A 48 -48.38 -25.19 1.60
C THR A 48 -47.49 -25.99 2.56
N ASP A 49 -47.50 -25.55 3.81
CA ASP A 49 -47.58 -26.26 5.10
C ASP A 49 -46.74 -27.51 5.47
N ASN A 50 -46.17 -27.38 6.68
CA ASN A 50 -46.06 -28.33 7.80
C ASN A 50 -44.83 -29.24 8.01
N VAL A 51 -44.12 -28.89 9.11
CA VAL A 51 -43.69 -29.71 10.27
C VAL A 51 -42.73 -30.89 10.03
N SER A 52 -41.51 -30.80 10.59
CA SER A 52 -41.07 -31.60 11.76
C SER A 52 -39.57 -31.45 12.06
N GLU A 53 -39.27 -31.48 13.35
CA GLU A 53 -37.96 -31.32 13.99
C GLU A 53 -37.07 -32.58 13.96
N SER A 54 -35.76 -32.35 14.14
CA SER A 54 -34.76 -33.24 14.75
C SER A 54 -34.37 -34.49 13.92
N ASN A 55 -33.16 -35.06 13.99
CA ASN A 55 -32.26 -35.18 15.12
C ASN A 55 -30.84 -35.54 14.63
N LYS A 56 -29.87 -35.33 15.52
CA LYS A 56 -28.45 -35.70 15.45
C LYS A 56 -28.24 -37.20 15.14
N ASN A 57 -27.17 -37.56 14.42
CA ASN A 57 -26.10 -38.36 15.03
C ASN A 57 -24.83 -38.48 14.17
N SER A 58 -23.75 -38.58 14.91
CA SER A 58 -22.33 -38.69 14.60
C SER A 58 -21.85 -40.14 14.34
N VAL A 59 -20.57 -40.21 13.98
CA VAL A 59 -19.58 -41.31 14.16
C VAL A 59 -19.30 -42.16 12.92
N TRP A 60 -18.04 -42.10 12.45
CA TRP A 60 -17.20 -43.28 12.21
C TRP A 60 -15.74 -42.97 12.58
N ILE A 61 -15.11 -43.96 13.21
CA ILE A 61 -13.80 -44.01 13.84
C ILE A 61 -12.87 -44.87 12.96
N GLN A 62 -11.58 -44.53 12.92
CA GLN A 62 -10.40 -45.38 13.19
C GLN A 62 -9.21 -45.36 12.20
N ILE A 63 -8.05 -45.23 12.83
CA ILE A 63 -6.64 -45.30 12.39
C ILE A 63 -6.15 -46.76 12.54
N PRO A 64 -5.06 -47.18 11.86
CA PRO A 64 -3.77 -47.44 12.57
C PRO A 64 -2.56 -46.91 11.76
N GLU A 65 -1.63 -46.13 12.33
CA GLU A 65 -0.40 -46.47 13.09
C GLU A 65 0.59 -47.45 12.43
N SER A 66 1.81 -46.97 12.13
CA SER A 66 3.09 -47.53 12.62
C SER A 66 4.29 -46.64 12.26
N SER A 67 5.30 -46.62 13.13
CA SER A 67 6.45 -45.70 13.25
C SER A 67 7.82 -46.35 12.94
N ASN A 68 8.88 -45.51 13.05
CA ASN A 68 10.34 -45.79 13.24
C ASN A 68 11.19 -46.01 11.97
N GLU A 69 12.49 -45.67 11.86
CA GLU A 69 13.45 -44.72 12.48
C GLU A 69 14.77 -44.83 11.65
N GLU A 70 15.49 -43.72 11.54
CA GLU A 70 16.94 -43.44 11.38
C GLU A 70 18.01 -44.28 10.61
N ALA A 71 18.96 -43.47 10.09
CA ALA A 71 20.43 -43.59 10.00
C ALA A 71 21.11 -44.08 8.71
N VAL A 72 21.87 -43.18 8.05
CA VAL A 72 23.25 -43.42 7.55
C VAL A 72 24.05 -42.10 7.53
N GLN A 73 25.23 -42.11 8.17
CA GLN A 73 26.36 -41.19 8.01
C GLN A 73 27.32 -41.73 6.93
N ASP A 74 28.01 -40.87 6.16
CA ASP A 74 29.48 -40.94 6.01
C ASP A 74 30.10 -39.63 5.48
N ASN A 75 31.37 -39.43 5.87
CA ASN A 75 32.34 -38.34 5.72
C ASN A 75 32.78 -38.10 4.24
N THR A 76 33.59 -37.13 3.80
CA THR A 76 34.82 -36.46 4.31
C THR A 76 35.19 -35.36 3.25
N VAL A 77 35.44 -34.09 3.59
CA VAL A 77 36.75 -33.38 3.80
C VAL A 77 37.50 -32.82 2.55
N ASN A 78 37.72 -31.48 2.62
CA ASN A 78 38.81 -30.58 2.12
C ASN A 78 39.31 -30.59 0.66
N GLN A 79 39.42 -29.39 0.05
CA GLN A 79 40.61 -28.51 0.22
C GLN A 79 40.41 -27.08 -0.31
N ASN A 80 41.10 -26.16 0.38
CA ASN A 80 41.26 -24.72 0.17
C ASN A 80 42.00 -24.34 -1.13
N GLY A 81 41.87 -23.08 -1.54
CA GLY A 81 42.84 -22.42 -2.41
C GLY A 81 42.45 -21.02 -2.88
N ASP A 82 42.50 -20.03 -1.99
CA ASP A 82 42.54 -18.60 -2.32
C ASP A 82 43.79 -18.27 -3.17
N ASN A 83 43.64 -17.41 -4.20
CA ASN A 83 44.49 -16.21 -4.29
C ASN A 83 44.01 -15.20 -5.34
N THR A 84 43.86 -13.97 -4.85
CA THR A 84 43.58 -12.72 -5.55
C THR A 84 44.84 -12.08 -6.16
N SER A 85 44.74 -11.70 -7.45
CA SER A 85 45.09 -10.42 -8.09
C SER A 85 46.45 -9.71 -7.85
N VAL A 86 47.11 -9.23 -8.93
CA VAL A 86 47.31 -7.79 -9.30
C VAL A 86 48.52 -7.53 -10.26
N THR A 87 48.23 -6.91 -11.43
CA THR A 87 49.00 -5.96 -12.32
C THR A 87 50.37 -6.35 -12.96
N THR A 88 50.83 -5.86 -14.13
CA THR A 88 50.58 -4.63 -14.96
C THR A 88 51.28 -4.72 -16.35
N SER A 89 50.71 -4.02 -17.37
CA SER A 89 51.32 -3.32 -18.56
C SER A 89 52.35 -4.05 -19.47
N ASP A 90 52.35 -4.01 -20.82
CA ASP A 90 52.44 -2.83 -21.69
C ASP A 90 52.44 -3.19 -23.21
N ASN A 91 51.95 -2.25 -24.04
CA ASN A 91 52.35 -1.84 -25.40
C ASN A 91 52.31 -2.72 -26.69
N SER A 92 51.39 -2.31 -27.60
CA SER A 92 51.62 -1.72 -28.95
C SER A 92 51.78 -2.57 -30.24
N ASN A 93 51.11 -2.04 -31.29
CA ASN A 93 51.37 -2.03 -32.75
C ASN A 93 50.88 -3.19 -33.66
N ASP A 94 49.68 -2.99 -34.21
CA ASP A 94 49.35 -2.61 -35.61
C ASP A 94 49.84 -3.41 -36.85
N VAL A 95 48.91 -3.49 -37.82
CA VAL A 95 48.97 -3.76 -39.28
C VAL A 95 49.30 -5.17 -39.81
N GLN A 96 48.31 -5.84 -40.44
CA GLN A 96 48.12 -5.94 -41.91
C GLN A 96 47.39 -7.23 -42.35
N SER A 97 46.31 -7.07 -43.13
CA SER A 97 45.53 -8.13 -43.79
C SER A 97 46.30 -8.88 -44.89
N PRO A 98 45.73 -10.01 -45.38
CA PRO A 98 45.47 -10.09 -46.80
C PRO A 98 44.06 -10.60 -47.19
N ALA A 99 43.66 -10.18 -48.40
CA ALA A 99 42.48 -10.55 -49.18
C ALA A 99 42.33 -12.08 -49.37
N THR A 100 41.20 -12.69 -49.73
CA THR A 100 40.25 -12.53 -50.86
C THR A 100 39.13 -13.57 -50.58
N THR A 101 37.86 -13.47 -50.96
CA THR A 101 37.29 -13.63 -52.32
C THR A 101 35.79 -13.34 -52.25
N GLN A 102 35.24 -12.77 -53.32
CA GLN A 102 33.80 -12.66 -53.57
C GLN A 102 33.18 -14.04 -53.78
N ASP A 103 32.00 -14.25 -53.21
CA ASP A 103 30.98 -15.06 -53.87
C ASP A 103 29.62 -14.38 -53.72
N ASN A 104 28.93 -14.24 -54.85
CA ASN A 104 27.75 -13.43 -55.02
C ASN A 104 26.57 -14.39 -55.23
N GLN A 105 25.80 -14.66 -54.18
CA GLN A 105 24.48 -15.26 -54.30
C GLN A 105 23.44 -14.36 -53.65
N SER A 106 22.60 -13.81 -54.51
CA SER A 106 21.39 -13.08 -54.19
C SER A 106 20.37 -13.99 -53.51
N THR A 107 20.24 -13.86 -52.20
CA THR A 107 18.96 -14.08 -51.53
C THR A 107 18.34 -12.72 -51.26
N GLN A 108 17.28 -12.39 -51.99
CA GLN A 108 16.39 -11.28 -51.65
C GLN A 108 15.80 -11.56 -50.26
N ALA A 109 16.43 -11.01 -49.22
CA ALA A 109 15.76 -10.80 -47.96
C ALA A 109 14.69 -9.73 -48.21
N VAL A 110 13.43 -10.12 -48.06
CA VAL A 110 12.35 -9.16 -47.83
C VAL A 110 12.72 -8.43 -46.55
N GLN A 111 13.33 -7.24 -46.68
CA GLN A 111 13.39 -6.28 -45.61
C GLN A 111 11.94 -5.85 -45.34
N GLU A 112 11.29 -6.46 -44.36
CA GLU A 112 10.19 -5.80 -43.67
C GLU A 112 10.77 -4.47 -43.16
N ALA A 113 10.33 -3.38 -43.79
CA ALA A 113 10.70 -2.04 -43.39
C ALA A 113 10.44 -1.90 -41.89
N GLN A 114 11.48 -1.69 -41.08
CA GLN A 114 11.33 -1.31 -39.69
C GLN A 114 10.47 -0.05 -39.65
N SER A 115 9.20 -0.22 -39.35
CA SER A 115 8.29 0.88 -39.02
C SER A 115 8.92 1.66 -37.87
N THR A 116 9.23 2.94 -38.13
CA THR A 116 9.83 3.85 -37.16
C THR A 116 8.80 4.25 -36.11
N TYR A 117 8.61 3.39 -35.11
CA TYR A 117 7.87 3.71 -33.90
C TYR A 117 8.72 4.60 -32.99
N HIS A 118 8.11 5.59 -32.36
CA HIS A 118 8.71 6.31 -31.25
C HIS A 118 7.99 5.94 -29.95
N ASP A 119 8.62 5.12 -29.12
CA ASP A 119 8.07 4.67 -27.84
C ASP A 119 8.68 5.47 -26.68
N GLU A 120 7.83 6.10 -25.88
CA GLU A 120 8.19 6.78 -24.64
C GLU A 120 7.63 5.99 -23.46
N ALA A 121 8.48 5.69 -22.47
CA ALA A 121 8.03 5.05 -21.25
C ALA A 121 7.11 6.01 -20.49
N VAL A 122 5.93 5.53 -20.11
CA VAL A 122 4.98 6.27 -19.28
C VAL A 122 4.59 5.43 -18.08
N ASN A 123 3.95 6.03 -17.08
CA ASN A 123 3.45 5.28 -15.94
C ASN A 123 2.11 5.86 -15.51
N GLY A 124 1.04 5.37 -16.11
CA GLY A 124 -0.29 5.91 -15.85
C GLY A 124 -1.41 4.93 -16.14
N VAL A 125 -2.61 5.49 -16.23
CA VAL A 125 -3.84 4.77 -16.51
C VAL A 125 -4.44 5.31 -17.78
N PHE A 126 -4.79 4.43 -18.70
CA PHE A 126 -5.63 4.76 -19.84
C PHE A 126 -7.06 4.28 -19.56
N THR A 127 -8.01 5.20 -19.54
CA THR A 127 -9.43 4.91 -19.30
C THR A 127 -10.18 4.95 -20.61
N ILE A 128 -10.83 3.84 -20.96
CA ILE A 128 -11.65 3.71 -22.17
C ILE A 128 -12.90 4.57 -22.05
N GLY A 129 -13.29 5.22 -23.15
CA GLY A 129 -14.54 5.97 -23.23
C GLY A 129 -15.79 5.09 -23.15
N ASN A 130 -16.91 5.63 -23.63
CA ASN A 130 -18.23 5.00 -23.45
C ASN A 130 -18.53 3.82 -24.39
N SER A 131 -17.56 3.40 -25.20
CA SER A 131 -17.71 2.34 -26.20
C SER A 131 -16.61 1.29 -26.07
N VAL A 132 -16.89 0.07 -26.55
CA VAL A 132 -15.89 -1.00 -26.66
C VAL A 132 -14.82 -0.62 -27.67
N VAL A 133 -13.55 -0.95 -27.39
CA VAL A 133 -12.40 -0.55 -28.21
C VAL A 133 -11.56 -1.75 -28.60
N ASN A 134 -11.21 -1.85 -29.89
CA ASN A 134 -10.26 -2.84 -30.39
C ASN A 134 -8.82 -2.39 -30.13
N LEU A 135 -7.95 -3.36 -29.90
CA LEU A 135 -6.52 -3.15 -29.68
C LEU A 135 -5.74 -3.27 -30.99
N HIS A 136 -4.50 -2.80 -30.99
CA HIS A 136 -3.53 -2.97 -32.07
C HIS A 136 -2.31 -3.73 -31.54
N ASP A 137 -1.70 -4.58 -32.36
CA ASP A 137 -0.46 -5.26 -32.01
C ASP A 137 0.76 -4.33 -32.13
N ASN A 138 1.96 -4.87 -31.91
CA ASN A 138 3.23 -4.15 -32.06
C ASN A 138 3.45 -3.56 -33.46
N ASN A 139 2.71 -4.01 -34.47
CA ASN A 139 2.83 -3.64 -35.88
C ASN A 139 1.66 -2.77 -36.36
N ASP A 140 0.88 -2.19 -35.45
CA ASP A 140 -0.33 -1.40 -35.74
C ASP A 140 -1.42 -2.22 -36.48
N ARG A 141 -1.43 -3.54 -36.31
CA ARG A 141 -2.47 -4.41 -36.90
C ARG A 141 -3.63 -4.56 -35.90
N PRO A 142 -4.89 -4.36 -36.32
CA PRO A 142 -6.04 -4.54 -35.44
C PRO A 142 -6.14 -5.97 -34.90
N ILE A 143 -6.28 -6.08 -33.58
CA ILE A 143 -6.59 -7.32 -32.86
C ILE A 143 -8.10 -7.50 -32.89
N THR A 144 -8.58 -8.63 -33.41
CA THR A 144 -10.02 -8.86 -33.67
C THR A 144 -10.67 -9.86 -32.72
N ASN A 145 -9.88 -10.56 -31.92
CA ASN A 145 -10.33 -11.58 -30.97
C ASN A 145 -10.43 -11.08 -29.53
N ARG A 146 -10.01 -9.84 -29.25
CA ARG A 146 -10.02 -9.20 -27.93
C ARG A 146 -10.29 -7.71 -28.05
N TYR A 147 -10.95 -7.14 -27.04
CA TYR A 147 -11.28 -5.71 -26.95
C TYR A 147 -11.34 -5.29 -25.48
N LEU A 148 -11.30 -3.98 -25.25
CA LEU A 148 -11.46 -3.37 -23.94
C LEU A 148 -12.89 -2.85 -23.76
N GLY A 149 -13.49 -3.13 -22.61
CA GLY A 149 -14.85 -2.68 -22.29
C GLY A 149 -14.95 -1.16 -22.07
N PRO A 150 -16.14 -0.57 -22.26
CA PRO A 150 -16.35 0.85 -21.99
C PRO A 150 -16.11 1.19 -20.51
N ASN A 151 -15.58 2.38 -20.22
CA ASN A 151 -15.30 2.89 -18.87
C ASN A 151 -14.34 2.03 -18.04
N THR A 152 -13.55 1.16 -18.68
CA THR A 152 -12.53 0.35 -18.00
C THR A 152 -11.18 1.07 -17.96
N ALA A 153 -10.42 0.88 -16.89
CA ALA A 153 -9.16 1.54 -16.63
C ALA A 153 -8.00 0.55 -16.72
N TRP A 154 -7.02 0.85 -17.56
CA TRP A 154 -5.91 -0.05 -17.87
C TRP A 154 -4.58 0.60 -17.58
N ARG A 155 -3.67 -0.16 -16.99
CA ARG A 155 -2.30 0.31 -16.75
C ARG A 155 -1.59 0.54 -18.09
N ALA A 156 -1.11 1.75 -18.31
CA ALA A 156 -0.32 2.10 -19.50
C ALA A 156 1.15 2.31 -19.13
N ASP A 157 2.05 1.65 -19.85
CA ASP A 157 3.50 1.73 -19.60
C ASP A 157 4.35 2.28 -20.75
N TYR A 158 3.78 2.39 -21.94
CA TYR A 158 4.40 3.10 -23.06
C TYR A 158 3.38 3.94 -23.81
N ARG A 159 3.82 5.12 -24.23
CA ARG A 159 3.14 5.96 -25.24
C ARG A 159 3.92 5.81 -26.55
N ARG A 160 3.26 5.29 -27.57
CA ARG A 160 3.81 5.12 -28.91
C ARG A 160 3.30 6.19 -29.84
N THR A 161 4.20 6.84 -30.57
CA THR A 161 3.85 7.71 -31.69
C THR A 161 4.18 7.01 -33.01
N TYR A 162 3.20 6.93 -33.91
CA TYR A 162 3.34 6.33 -35.24
C TYR A 162 2.43 7.03 -36.25
N LYS A 163 2.98 7.53 -37.36
CA LYS A 163 2.23 8.22 -38.43
C LYS A 163 1.25 9.27 -37.86
N ASP A 164 1.76 10.13 -36.97
CA ASP A 164 1.01 11.20 -36.27
C ASP A 164 -0.13 10.73 -35.35
N LYS A 165 -0.26 9.42 -35.13
CA LYS A 165 -1.16 8.84 -34.12
C LYS A 165 -0.40 8.51 -32.85
N VAL A 166 -1.10 8.63 -31.74
CA VAL A 166 -0.60 8.26 -30.42
C VAL A 166 -1.35 7.03 -29.94
N TYR A 167 -0.63 6.07 -29.38
CA TYR A 167 -1.17 4.86 -28.79
C TYR A 167 -0.61 4.65 -27.39
N TYR A 168 -1.37 3.98 -26.52
CA TYR A 168 -0.93 3.58 -25.19
C TYR A 168 -0.85 2.07 -25.08
N ARG A 169 0.27 1.55 -24.59
CA ARG A 169 0.45 0.12 -24.38
C ARG A 169 -0.24 -0.32 -23.10
N VAL A 170 -1.22 -1.21 -23.21
CA VAL A 170 -2.08 -1.69 -22.11
C VAL A 170 -1.88 -3.18 -21.81
N ALA A 171 -1.13 -3.87 -22.67
CA ALA A 171 -0.65 -5.24 -22.51
C ALA A 171 0.74 -5.39 -23.14
N THR A 172 1.42 -6.52 -22.95
CA THR A 172 2.82 -6.74 -23.35
C THR A 172 3.11 -6.36 -24.81
N THR A 173 2.15 -6.64 -25.70
CA THR A 173 2.25 -6.34 -27.14
C THR A 173 0.99 -5.69 -27.70
N GLU A 174 0.12 -5.14 -26.84
CA GLU A 174 -1.19 -4.63 -27.23
C GLU A 174 -1.34 -3.14 -26.86
N TYR A 175 -1.76 -2.36 -27.85
CA TYR A 175 -1.85 -0.91 -27.80
C TYR A 175 -3.28 -0.44 -28.09
N VAL A 176 -3.71 0.62 -27.40
CA VAL A 176 -4.98 1.31 -27.63
C VAL A 176 -4.72 2.69 -28.24
N ASP A 177 -5.51 3.07 -29.24
CA ASP A 177 -5.44 4.41 -29.84
C ASP A 177 -5.83 5.47 -28.79
N SER A 178 -5.01 6.50 -28.66
CA SER A 178 -5.20 7.59 -27.68
C SER A 178 -6.55 8.30 -27.79
N THR A 179 -7.17 8.32 -28.96
CA THR A 179 -8.48 8.95 -29.21
C THR A 179 -9.65 8.18 -28.59
N MET A 180 -9.42 6.93 -28.16
CA MET A 180 -10.45 6.04 -27.65
C MET A 180 -10.71 6.19 -26.14
N GLY A 181 -9.98 7.08 -25.48
CA GLY A 181 -10.03 7.24 -24.04
C GLY A 181 -9.23 8.43 -23.54
N THR A 182 -8.91 8.43 -22.26
CA THR A 182 -8.07 9.45 -21.63
C THR A 182 -6.91 8.81 -20.89
N TYR A 183 -5.71 9.35 -21.07
CA TYR A 183 -4.52 8.98 -20.30
C TYR A 183 -4.37 9.91 -19.10
N ARG A 184 -4.06 9.33 -17.94
CA ARG A 184 -3.65 10.07 -16.74
C ARG A 184 -2.37 9.46 -16.19
N ASP A 185 -1.33 10.28 -16.05
CA ASP A 185 -0.09 9.86 -15.38
C ASP A 185 -0.35 9.55 -13.90
N TYR A 186 0.28 8.53 -13.36
CA TYR A 186 0.21 8.29 -11.92
C TYR A 186 0.89 9.42 -11.15
N ALA A 187 2.02 9.92 -11.65
CA ALA A 187 2.73 11.05 -11.06
C ALA A 187 2.07 12.36 -11.51
N GLN A 188 1.46 13.06 -10.56
CA GLN A 188 0.87 14.37 -10.77
C GLN A 188 1.72 15.45 -10.08
N PRO A 189 1.84 16.65 -10.66
CA PRO A 189 2.50 17.77 -9.99
C PRO A 189 1.92 17.99 -8.59
N TYR A 190 2.80 18.19 -7.62
CA TYR A 190 2.42 18.43 -6.24
C TYR A 190 3.42 19.41 -5.62
N ASP A 191 2.94 20.33 -4.79
CA ASP A 191 3.81 21.24 -4.04
C ASP A 191 3.60 21.02 -2.55
N GLY A 192 4.68 20.75 -1.84
CA GLY A 192 4.65 20.53 -0.41
C GLY A 192 6.00 20.12 0.16
N VAL A 193 6.00 19.80 1.45
CA VAL A 193 7.19 19.35 2.17
C VAL A 193 6.84 18.06 2.91
N ALA A 194 7.53 16.97 2.58
CA ALA A 194 7.43 15.69 3.27
C ALA A 194 8.46 15.62 4.39
N THR A 195 8.00 15.35 5.61
CA THR A 195 8.85 15.11 6.78
C THR A 195 8.82 13.64 7.13
N VAL A 196 9.99 13.00 7.27
CA VAL A 196 10.11 11.60 7.69
C VAL A 196 9.76 11.46 9.18
N VAL A 197 8.77 10.65 9.49
CA VAL A 197 8.16 10.48 10.83
C VAL A 197 8.16 9.03 11.30
N TYR A 198 9.32 8.36 11.20
CA TYR A 198 9.49 6.98 11.64
C TYR A 198 10.07 6.91 13.08
N LYS A 199 10.93 5.93 13.37
CA LYS A 199 11.56 5.74 14.69
C LYS A 199 12.70 6.73 14.89
N SER A 200 12.83 7.24 16.11
CA SER A 200 13.94 8.13 16.46
C SER A 200 15.28 7.42 16.23
N GLY A 201 16.23 8.10 15.59
CA GLY A 201 17.54 7.54 15.23
C GLY A 201 17.53 6.56 14.04
N ALA A 202 16.38 6.25 13.45
CA ALA A 202 16.27 5.41 12.26
C ALA A 202 16.21 6.24 10.97
N SER A 203 16.38 5.57 9.84
CA SER A 203 16.17 6.11 8.51
C SER A 203 15.17 5.24 7.74
N VAL A 204 14.61 5.77 6.66
CA VAL A 204 13.70 5.04 5.77
C VAL A 204 14.27 5.03 4.37
N HIS A 205 13.98 3.97 3.61
CA HIS A 205 14.45 3.85 2.24
C HIS A 205 13.81 4.92 1.36
N ASP A 206 14.62 5.52 0.48
CA ASP A 206 14.10 6.12 -0.74
C ASP A 206 14.17 5.10 -1.88
N PHE A 207 13.47 5.40 -2.98
CA PHE A 207 13.37 4.50 -4.11
C PHE A 207 13.54 5.25 -5.43
N GLN A 208 14.20 4.59 -6.38
CA GLN A 208 14.08 4.98 -7.78
C GLN A 208 12.72 4.48 -8.32
N GLY A 209 11.91 5.39 -8.85
CA GLY A 209 10.51 5.08 -9.20
C GLY A 209 9.61 4.87 -7.98
N PHE A 210 8.38 4.41 -8.19
CA PHE A 210 7.34 4.29 -7.16
C PHE A 210 6.39 3.11 -7.43
N GLY A 211 5.63 2.70 -6.41
CA GLY A 211 4.73 1.54 -6.50
C GLY A 211 5.47 0.23 -6.77
N ASP A 212 4.89 -0.67 -7.55
CA ASP A 212 5.47 -1.99 -7.84
C ASP A 212 6.77 -1.94 -8.67
N LYS A 213 7.11 -0.78 -9.22
CA LYS A 213 8.36 -0.52 -9.96
C LYS A 213 9.43 0.17 -9.11
N ALA A 214 9.16 0.43 -7.83
CA ALA A 214 10.11 1.08 -6.94
C ALA A 214 11.34 0.17 -6.71
N VAL A 215 12.54 0.72 -6.94
CA VAL A 215 13.80 0.00 -6.73
C VAL A 215 14.60 0.71 -5.64
N TYR A 216 14.98 -0.03 -4.60
CA TYR A 216 15.88 0.46 -3.57
C TYR A 216 17.33 0.44 -4.07
N LEU A 217 17.98 1.59 -4.11
CA LEU A 217 19.36 1.74 -4.59
C LEU A 217 20.40 1.94 -3.47
N GLY A 218 20.01 1.75 -2.20
CA GLY A 218 20.91 1.87 -1.05
C GLY A 218 20.90 3.23 -0.35
N ASN A 219 20.04 4.17 -0.75
CA ASN A 219 19.94 5.49 -0.14
C ASN A 219 18.79 5.57 0.87
N ASN A 220 19.01 6.31 1.96
CA ASN A 220 18.05 6.42 3.05
C ASN A 220 17.85 7.86 3.49
N LEU A 221 16.64 8.17 3.91
CA LEU A 221 16.25 9.46 4.46
C LEU A 221 16.18 9.36 5.99
N PRO A 222 16.96 10.14 6.76
CA PRO A 222 16.92 10.12 8.21
C PRO A 222 15.55 10.56 8.77
N THR A 223 15.10 9.95 9.87
CA THR A 223 13.91 10.41 10.59
C THR A 223 14.07 11.85 11.05
N GLY A 224 13.05 12.68 10.84
CA GLY A 224 13.07 14.11 11.12
C GLY A 224 13.58 14.97 9.96
N SER A 225 14.19 14.38 8.92
CA SER A 225 14.54 15.12 7.70
C SER A 225 13.28 15.56 6.95
N SER A 226 13.36 16.71 6.27
CA SER A 226 12.25 17.28 5.49
C SER A 226 12.70 17.58 4.08
N TRP A 227 11.86 17.23 3.11
CA TRP A 227 12.20 17.25 1.69
C TRP A 227 11.10 17.94 0.90
N LYS A 228 11.48 18.76 -0.07
CA LYS A 228 10.53 19.35 -1.00
C LYS A 228 9.92 18.24 -1.85
N VAL A 229 8.60 18.27 -2.00
CA VAL A 229 7.85 17.39 -2.88
C VAL A 229 7.45 18.16 -4.12
N ASN A 230 7.77 17.62 -5.29
CA ASN A 230 7.42 18.20 -6.60
C ASN A 230 6.39 17.35 -7.36
N SER A 231 6.19 16.10 -6.96
CA SER A 231 5.19 15.21 -7.56
C SER A 231 4.66 14.21 -6.55
N ARG A 232 3.39 13.84 -6.73
CA ARG A 232 2.68 12.83 -5.95
C ARG A 232 2.16 11.77 -6.91
N ALA A 233 2.37 10.50 -6.58
CA ALA A 233 1.77 9.38 -7.29
C ALA A 233 0.87 8.58 -6.35
N GLN A 234 -0.27 8.11 -6.85
CA GLN A 234 -1.19 7.27 -6.08
C GLN A 234 -1.28 5.89 -6.75
N ILE A 235 -0.77 4.85 -6.08
CA ILE A 235 -0.78 3.46 -6.55
C ILE A 235 -1.20 2.55 -5.40
N GLY A 236 -2.09 1.59 -5.64
CA GLY A 236 -2.53 0.63 -4.62
C GLY A 236 -3.23 1.28 -3.43
N GLY A 237 -3.92 2.40 -3.65
CA GLY A 237 -4.53 3.20 -2.57
C GLY A 237 -3.53 3.97 -1.71
N LYS A 238 -2.22 3.88 -2.01
CA LYS A 238 -1.16 4.57 -1.28
C LYS A 238 -0.53 5.69 -2.09
N ASP A 239 -0.23 6.77 -1.39
CA ASP A 239 0.55 7.87 -1.95
C ASP A 239 2.06 7.57 -1.92
N TRP A 240 2.75 8.08 -2.92
CA TRP A 240 4.20 8.18 -3.04
C TRP A 240 4.55 9.63 -3.35
N TYR A 241 5.61 10.14 -2.74
CA TYR A 241 6.03 11.53 -2.91
C TYR A 241 7.44 11.57 -3.51
N GLN A 242 7.57 12.31 -4.61
CA GLN A 242 8.86 12.54 -5.25
C GLN A 242 9.61 13.62 -4.48
N VAL A 243 10.80 13.29 -3.97
CA VAL A 243 11.63 14.15 -3.13
C VAL A 243 12.97 14.52 -3.79
N GLY A 244 13.19 14.02 -5.01
CA GLY A 244 14.37 14.26 -5.83
C GLY A 244 14.15 13.76 -7.26
N SER A 245 15.17 13.85 -8.12
CA SER A 245 15.07 13.41 -9.52
C SER A 245 14.80 11.90 -9.60
N ASN A 246 13.55 11.52 -9.89
CA ASN A 246 13.06 10.15 -9.84
C ASN A 246 13.32 9.42 -8.50
N THR A 247 13.44 10.17 -7.41
CA THR A 247 13.60 9.64 -6.04
C THR A 247 12.29 9.81 -5.30
N TRP A 248 11.73 8.71 -4.81
CA TRP A 248 10.41 8.66 -4.20
C TRP A 248 10.44 8.03 -2.81
N VAL A 249 9.54 8.50 -1.94
CA VAL A 249 9.33 7.95 -0.61
C VAL A 249 7.84 7.58 -0.44
N PRO A 250 7.50 6.40 0.11
CA PRO A 250 6.11 6.02 0.31
C PRO A 250 5.49 6.81 1.48
N GLN A 251 4.18 7.07 1.39
CA GLN A 251 3.46 7.81 2.43
C GLN A 251 3.57 7.22 3.82
N ASP A 252 3.82 5.91 3.93
CA ASP A 252 3.88 5.12 5.16
C ASP A 252 4.91 5.66 6.16
N TYR A 253 5.88 6.44 5.71
CA TYR A 253 6.94 6.99 6.56
C TYR A 253 6.96 8.51 6.67
N VAL A 254 6.06 9.21 5.98
CA VAL A 254 6.07 10.68 5.94
C VAL A 254 4.72 11.29 6.33
N VAL A 255 4.79 12.57 6.65
CA VAL A 255 3.63 13.49 6.68
C VAL A 255 3.94 14.73 5.87
N LEU A 256 2.90 15.37 5.35
CA LEU A 256 3.05 16.63 4.62
C LEU A 256 2.80 17.82 5.55
N SER A 257 3.83 18.63 5.79
CA SER A 257 3.72 19.80 6.68
C SER A 257 3.05 21.01 6.03
N GLN A 258 2.99 21.04 4.69
CA GLN A 258 2.38 22.11 3.87
C GLN A 258 1.42 21.55 2.80
N GLY A 259 0.49 20.67 3.21
CA GLY A 259 -0.56 20.17 2.32
C GLY A 259 -1.76 21.11 2.19
N GLN A 260 -2.43 21.06 1.04
CA GLN A 260 -3.76 21.64 0.87
C GLN A 260 -4.78 20.65 1.43
N TYR A 261 -5.34 20.94 2.61
CA TYR A 261 -6.29 20.07 3.28
C TYR A 261 -7.72 20.59 3.17
N GLN A 262 -8.69 19.67 3.11
CA GLN A 262 -10.10 20.01 3.17
C GLN A 262 -10.43 20.78 4.45
N ASP A 263 -11.44 21.65 4.38
CA ASP A 263 -11.93 22.43 5.52
C ASP A 263 -12.48 21.53 6.65
N ALA A 264 -13.01 20.36 6.30
CA ALA A 264 -13.46 19.36 7.24
C ALA A 264 -13.22 17.96 6.67
N LYS A 265 -12.84 17.03 7.55
CA LYS A 265 -12.66 15.62 7.22
C LYS A 265 -12.80 14.78 8.48
N TRP A 266 -13.47 13.64 8.37
CA TRP A 266 -13.62 12.68 9.45
C TRP A 266 -13.52 11.25 8.93
N ILE A 267 -13.16 10.37 9.86
CA ILE A 267 -13.07 8.93 9.68
C ILE A 267 -14.23 8.32 10.45
N SER A 268 -15.02 7.49 9.78
CA SER A 268 -16.12 6.74 10.40
C SER A 268 -15.67 5.31 10.67
N GLY A 269 -16.22 4.68 11.71
CA GLY A 269 -15.96 3.26 12.01
C GLY A 269 -14.76 2.99 12.93
N VAL A 270 -14.07 4.02 13.44
CA VAL A 270 -13.08 3.84 14.51
C VAL A 270 -13.82 3.37 15.77
N PRO A 271 -13.51 2.18 16.32
CA PRO A 271 -14.24 1.66 17.46
C PRO A 271 -14.04 2.55 18.69
N LEU A 272 -15.05 2.58 19.56
CA LEU A 272 -14.98 3.23 20.86
C LEU A 272 -14.88 2.16 21.94
N ILE A 273 -13.76 2.15 22.66
CA ILE A 273 -13.44 1.16 23.68
C ILE A 273 -13.17 1.89 24.99
N ALA A 274 -13.97 1.60 26.01
CA ALA A 274 -13.70 2.06 27.37
C ALA A 274 -12.45 1.37 27.93
N GLN A 275 -11.59 2.10 28.65
CA GLN A 275 -10.42 1.49 29.30
C GLN A 275 -10.82 0.68 30.55
N ARG A 276 -11.84 1.15 31.29
CA ARG A 276 -12.34 0.55 32.53
C ARG A 276 -13.35 -0.57 32.27
N PRO A 277 -13.55 -1.49 33.25
CA PRO A 277 -12.88 -1.56 34.56
C PRO A 277 -11.45 -2.15 34.54
N GLU A 278 -11.04 -2.81 33.47
CA GLU A 278 -9.85 -3.67 33.45
C GLU A 278 -8.53 -2.90 33.44
N LEU A 279 -8.52 -1.70 32.83
CA LEU A 279 -7.32 -0.86 32.69
C LEU A 279 -7.56 0.55 33.27
N PRO A 280 -7.70 0.71 34.59
CA PRO A 280 -7.86 2.02 35.25
C PRO A 280 -6.81 3.05 34.84
N ASN A 281 -5.60 2.64 34.45
CA ASN A 281 -4.51 3.51 34.00
C ASN A 281 -4.07 3.23 32.54
N GLY A 282 -4.85 2.49 31.74
CA GLY A 282 -4.45 2.08 30.39
C GLY A 282 -5.00 2.95 29.26
N CYS A 283 -5.07 4.27 29.43
CA CYS A 283 -5.65 5.15 28.40
C CYS A 283 -4.89 5.06 27.07
N GLU A 284 -3.55 5.07 27.09
CA GLU A 284 -2.69 5.03 25.91
C GLU A 284 -2.90 3.74 25.11
N ILE A 285 -2.83 2.60 25.79
CA ILE A 285 -2.91 1.31 25.12
C ILE A 285 -4.33 0.99 24.66
N THR A 286 -5.35 1.49 25.37
CA THR A 286 -6.74 1.40 24.91
C THR A 286 -6.96 2.25 23.66
N ALA A 287 -6.41 3.46 23.61
CA ALA A 287 -6.44 4.32 22.43
C ALA A 287 -5.71 3.71 21.23
N VAL A 288 -4.51 3.16 21.44
CA VAL A 288 -3.77 2.41 20.42
C VAL A 288 -4.56 1.18 19.95
N THR A 289 -5.26 0.49 20.85
CA THR A 289 -6.12 -0.65 20.47
C THR A 289 -7.24 -0.21 19.53
N MET A 290 -7.90 0.93 19.80
CA MET A 290 -8.93 1.48 18.90
C MET A 290 -8.36 1.78 17.50
N MET A 291 -7.18 2.42 17.46
CA MET A 291 -6.48 2.72 16.20
C MET A 291 -6.10 1.44 15.44
N LEU A 292 -5.55 0.43 16.11
CA LEU A 292 -5.14 -0.84 15.50
C LEU A 292 -6.34 -1.66 15.00
N GLN A 293 -7.45 -1.70 15.74
CA GLN A 293 -8.67 -2.35 15.27
C GLN A 293 -9.20 -1.69 14.00
N TYR A 294 -9.17 -0.36 13.93
CA TYR A 294 -9.56 0.36 12.72
C TYR A 294 -8.61 0.07 11.55
N ALA A 295 -7.31 -0.13 11.81
CA ALA A 295 -6.34 -0.60 10.82
C ALA A 295 -6.57 -2.04 10.33
N GLY A 296 -7.54 -2.77 10.90
CA GLY A 296 -7.87 -4.15 10.57
C GLY A 296 -7.23 -5.20 11.47
N ALA A 297 -6.47 -4.80 12.50
CA ALA A 297 -5.83 -5.73 13.42
C ALA A 297 -6.87 -6.39 14.34
N LYS A 298 -6.83 -7.72 14.44
CA LYS A 298 -7.69 -8.51 15.34
C LYS A 298 -7.10 -8.58 16.74
N VAL A 299 -7.11 -7.46 17.45
CA VAL A 299 -6.53 -7.31 18.81
C VAL A 299 -7.56 -6.80 19.81
N ASN A 300 -7.33 -7.03 21.11
CA ASN A 300 -8.11 -6.44 22.19
C ASN A 300 -7.21 -5.70 23.21
N LYS A 301 -7.81 -4.82 24.03
CA LYS A 301 -7.07 -3.94 24.93
C LYS A 301 -6.23 -4.69 25.96
N MET A 302 -6.68 -5.86 26.42
CA MET A 302 -5.96 -6.65 27.42
C MET A 302 -4.74 -7.33 26.82
N GLN A 303 -4.85 -7.81 25.58
CA GLN A 303 -3.71 -8.31 24.82
C GLN A 303 -2.68 -7.19 24.62
N MET A 304 -3.11 -6.03 24.12
CA MET A 304 -2.20 -4.91 23.88
C MET A 304 -1.53 -4.41 25.16
N ALA A 305 -2.26 -4.37 26.29
CA ALA A 305 -1.69 -4.02 27.59
C ALA A 305 -0.63 -5.01 28.10
N ARG A 306 -0.71 -6.30 27.73
CA ARG A 306 0.29 -7.31 28.06
C ARG A 306 1.51 -7.26 27.13
N GLU A 307 1.29 -6.95 25.85
CA GLU A 307 2.35 -6.91 24.84
C GLU A 307 3.13 -5.60 24.80
N MET A 308 2.57 -4.48 25.26
CA MET A 308 3.30 -3.21 25.27
C MET A 308 4.56 -3.32 26.17
N PRO A 309 5.69 -2.73 25.74
CA PRO A 309 6.94 -2.82 26.49
C PRO A 309 6.80 -2.14 27.84
N ARG A 310 7.64 -2.53 28.81
CA ARG A 310 7.70 -1.98 30.16
C ARG A 310 9.07 -1.36 30.43
N SER A 311 9.08 -0.21 31.09
CA SER A 311 10.31 0.52 31.45
C SER A 311 10.00 1.55 32.52
N SER A 312 11.01 1.98 33.28
CA SER A 312 10.92 3.15 34.14
C SER A 312 10.98 4.47 33.34
N ASP A 313 11.44 4.45 32.09
CA ASP A 313 11.42 5.59 31.18
C ASP A 313 10.30 5.42 30.13
N PRO A 314 9.34 6.37 30.06
CA PRO A 314 8.17 6.26 29.19
C PRO A 314 8.51 6.26 27.69
N ASN A 315 9.70 6.70 27.29
CA ASN A 315 10.15 6.61 25.89
C ASN A 315 10.57 5.19 25.50
N TYR A 316 10.79 4.29 26.46
CA TYR A 316 11.19 2.90 26.21
C TYR A 316 10.14 1.87 26.64
N GLY A 317 9.14 2.25 27.44
CA GLY A 317 8.05 1.36 27.83
C GLY A 317 7.07 2.00 28.81
N TYR A 318 5.99 1.29 29.12
CA TYR A 318 4.99 1.73 30.09
C TYR A 318 5.52 1.61 31.52
N ILE A 319 5.36 2.67 32.29
CA ILE A 319 5.78 2.73 33.69
C ILE A 319 4.71 2.12 34.59
N GLY A 320 5.09 1.16 35.43
CA GLY A 320 4.17 0.47 36.35
C GLY A 320 3.24 -0.51 35.62
N GLN A 321 2.00 -0.64 36.10
CA GLN A 321 0.97 -1.52 35.54
C GLN A 321 -0.32 -0.77 35.19
N PRO A 322 -0.91 -1.00 34.00
CA PRO A 322 -2.11 -0.28 33.58
C PRO A 322 -3.39 -0.76 34.30
N TRP A 323 -3.33 -1.90 35.00
CA TRP A 323 -4.44 -2.52 35.72
C TRP A 323 -4.43 -2.30 37.24
N ASP A 324 -3.40 -1.63 37.79
CA ASP A 324 -3.33 -1.31 39.22
C ASP A 324 -2.85 0.13 39.45
N GLY A 325 -2.67 0.52 40.72
CA GLY A 325 -2.31 1.88 41.14
C GLY A 325 -0.88 2.33 40.81
N THR A 326 -0.04 1.50 40.19
CA THR A 326 1.35 1.84 39.85
C THR A 326 1.52 2.44 38.46
N GLY A 327 0.51 2.32 37.59
CA GLY A 327 0.57 2.77 36.20
C GLY A 327 0.66 4.29 36.05
N ILE A 328 1.52 4.75 35.13
CA ILE A 328 1.70 6.19 34.86
C ILE A 328 1.42 6.52 33.38
N THR A 329 2.31 6.11 32.47
CA THR A 329 2.18 6.41 31.04
C THR A 329 3.20 5.61 30.21
N ILE A 330 3.04 5.67 28.89
CA ILE A 330 3.99 5.26 27.85
C ILE A 330 3.95 6.30 26.73
N PHE A 331 5.07 6.57 26.07
CA PHE A 331 5.14 7.55 24.98
C PHE A 331 5.28 6.89 23.60
N PRO A 332 4.97 7.63 22.50
CA PRO A 332 5.03 7.11 21.14
C PRO A 332 6.27 6.30 20.76
N PRO A 333 7.51 6.72 21.11
CA PRO A 333 8.70 5.96 20.70
C PRO A 333 8.69 4.49 21.14
N ALA A 334 8.19 4.21 22.35
CA ALA A 334 8.10 2.85 22.89
C ALA A 334 7.04 1.98 22.18
N LEU A 335 6.00 2.61 21.61
CA LEU A 335 4.89 1.92 20.96
C LEU A 335 5.14 1.62 19.49
N MET A 336 6.15 2.22 18.86
CA MET A 336 6.39 2.11 17.41
C MET A 336 6.45 0.67 16.91
N ASN A 337 7.24 -0.19 17.56
CA ASN A 337 7.38 -1.59 17.16
C ASN A 337 6.07 -2.38 17.33
N LEU A 338 5.30 -2.09 18.39
CA LEU A 338 4.02 -2.74 18.63
C LEU A 338 3.00 -2.33 17.56
N VAL A 339 2.93 -1.03 17.23
CA VAL A 339 2.04 -0.53 16.19
C VAL A 339 2.41 -1.12 14.83
N GLU A 340 3.69 -1.10 14.46
CA GLU A 340 4.18 -1.65 13.19
C GLU A 340 3.93 -3.16 13.07
N LYS A 341 4.06 -3.92 14.16
CA LYS A 341 3.72 -5.34 14.20
C LYS A 341 2.27 -5.62 13.79
N TYR A 342 1.33 -4.75 14.17
CA TYR A 342 -0.11 -4.99 13.97
C TYR A 342 -0.72 -4.23 12.80
N ALA A 343 -0.15 -3.09 12.41
CA ALA A 343 -0.62 -2.28 11.28
C ALA A 343 0.27 -2.38 10.03
N GLY A 344 1.43 -3.04 10.14
CA GLY A 344 2.44 -3.15 9.07
C GLY A 344 3.37 -1.94 8.97
N THR A 345 2.92 -0.78 9.45
CA THR A 345 3.66 0.49 9.45
C THR A 345 3.41 1.22 10.77
N ALA A 346 4.25 2.19 11.12
CA ALA A 346 4.07 3.04 12.29
C ALA A 346 4.67 4.43 12.03
N LYS A 347 4.00 5.46 12.55
CA LYS A 347 4.42 6.85 12.45
C LYS A 347 4.49 7.52 13.80
N ASN A 348 5.67 8.00 14.18
CA ASN A 348 5.84 8.84 15.35
C ASN A 348 5.65 10.31 14.94
N LEU A 349 4.48 10.85 15.26
CA LEU A 349 4.11 12.22 14.91
C LEU A 349 4.46 13.22 16.01
N THR A 350 5.25 12.80 17.02
CA THR A 350 5.66 13.65 18.13
C THR A 350 6.38 14.90 17.62
N GLY A 351 5.93 16.08 18.07
CA GLY A 351 6.52 17.37 17.71
C GLY A 351 6.01 17.96 16.39
N GLN A 352 5.27 17.19 15.59
CA GLN A 352 4.68 17.70 14.35
C GLN A 352 3.59 18.75 14.63
N ASN A 353 3.25 19.55 13.62
CA ASN A 353 2.18 20.55 13.73
C ASN A 353 0.80 19.94 13.42
N PHE A 354 -0.26 20.74 13.54
CA PHE A 354 -1.63 20.28 13.30
C PHE A 354 -1.90 19.81 11.86
N ASN A 355 -1.08 20.23 10.88
CA ASN A 355 -1.19 19.72 9.51
C ASN A 355 -0.84 18.23 9.40
N ALA A 356 0.00 17.69 10.30
CA ALA A 356 0.25 16.24 10.34
C ALA A 356 -1.00 15.46 10.78
N ILE A 357 -1.80 16.02 11.72
CA ILE A 357 -3.10 15.45 12.09
C ILE A 357 -4.04 15.49 10.89
N LYS A 358 -4.15 16.65 10.21
CA LYS A 358 -4.98 16.77 9.00
C LYS A 358 -4.56 15.78 7.92
N TYR A 359 -3.26 15.64 7.67
CA TYR A 359 -2.71 14.71 6.70
C TYR A 359 -3.21 13.28 6.95
N GLN A 360 -3.00 12.76 8.17
CA GLN A 360 -3.40 11.41 8.57
C GLN A 360 -4.91 11.20 8.40
N ILE A 361 -5.72 12.16 8.87
CA ILE A 361 -7.17 12.10 8.71
C ILE A 361 -7.60 12.10 7.22
N ASN A 362 -6.90 12.85 6.35
CA ASN A 362 -7.21 12.90 4.92
C ASN A 362 -6.87 11.60 4.19
N ILE A 363 -5.80 10.90 4.61
CA ILE A 363 -5.47 9.57 4.08
C ILE A 363 -6.26 8.45 4.77
N GLY A 364 -7.11 8.78 5.75
CA GLY A 364 -8.02 7.84 6.40
C GLY A 364 -7.44 7.11 7.61
N HIS A 365 -6.39 7.65 8.24
CA HIS A 365 -5.72 7.05 9.39
C HIS A 365 -6.03 7.85 10.68
N PRO A 366 -6.64 7.23 11.71
CA PRO A 366 -6.86 7.87 13.01
C PRO A 366 -5.54 8.02 13.78
N ILE A 367 -5.48 8.98 14.69
CA ILE A 367 -4.23 9.35 15.39
C ILE A 367 -4.45 9.28 16.89
N VAL A 368 -3.57 8.58 17.61
CA VAL A 368 -3.54 8.63 19.08
C VAL A 368 -2.71 9.83 19.52
N THR A 369 -3.24 10.66 20.41
CA THR A 369 -2.60 11.90 20.89
C THR A 369 -2.58 11.95 22.42
N TRP A 370 -1.50 12.47 23.00
CA TRP A 370 -1.36 12.64 24.44
C TRP A 370 -1.75 14.05 24.83
N ASN A 371 -2.54 14.16 25.89
CA ASN A 371 -3.19 15.39 26.34
C ASN A 371 -3.12 15.47 27.87
N THR A 372 -3.29 16.67 28.43
CA THR A 372 -3.43 16.92 29.87
C THR A 372 -4.90 17.20 30.17
N LEU A 373 -5.68 16.20 30.55
CA LEU A 373 -7.14 16.30 30.68
C LEU A 373 -7.64 15.66 31.98
N TYR A 374 -8.80 16.10 32.46
CA TYR A 374 -9.46 15.57 33.67
C TYR A 374 -8.60 15.61 34.95
N GLY A 375 -7.63 16.51 35.00
CA GLY A 375 -6.64 16.58 36.10
C GLY A 375 -5.50 15.56 35.98
N PHE A 376 -5.47 14.75 34.94
CA PHE A 376 -4.38 13.81 34.67
C PHE A 376 -3.22 14.50 33.96
N PRO A 377 -1.97 14.21 34.36
CA PRO A 377 -0.80 14.72 33.67
C PRO A 377 -0.62 14.08 32.29
N TYR A 378 -1.24 12.92 32.03
CA TYR A 378 -1.24 12.22 30.76
C TYR A 378 -2.62 11.60 30.51
N HIS A 379 -3.16 11.82 29.33
CA HIS A 379 -4.40 11.19 28.85
C HIS A 379 -4.33 10.99 27.35
N ALA A 380 -4.79 9.84 26.85
CA ALA A 380 -4.74 9.51 25.43
C ALA A 380 -6.11 9.60 24.76
N LEU A 381 -6.16 10.30 23.62
CA LEU A 381 -7.33 10.47 22.78
C LEU A 381 -7.07 9.88 21.38
N VAL A 382 -8.09 9.31 20.74
CA VAL A 382 -8.01 8.91 19.33
C VAL A 382 -8.69 9.97 18.48
N VAL A 383 -7.92 10.81 17.80
CA VAL A 383 -8.43 11.80 16.86
C VAL A 383 -8.97 11.08 15.62
N THR A 384 -10.24 11.36 15.30
CA THR A 384 -10.98 10.75 14.19
C THR A 384 -11.42 11.77 13.15
N GLY A 385 -11.32 13.08 13.43
CA GLY A 385 -11.68 14.10 12.47
C GLY A 385 -11.35 15.52 12.91
N TYR A 386 -11.58 16.45 12.00
CA TYR A 386 -11.51 17.88 12.25
C TYR A 386 -12.48 18.62 11.32
N ASP A 387 -12.87 19.82 11.70
CA ASP A 387 -13.48 20.82 10.83
C ASP A 387 -12.75 22.17 10.94
N LYS A 388 -13.41 23.29 10.59
CA LYS A 388 -12.81 24.62 10.71
C LYS A 388 -12.54 25.05 12.15
N ASN A 389 -13.29 24.50 13.11
CA ASN A 389 -13.38 24.97 14.48
C ASN A 389 -12.95 23.93 15.51
N TYR A 390 -13.16 22.65 15.23
CA TYR A 390 -13.09 21.54 16.18
C TYR A 390 -12.19 20.40 15.71
N VAL A 391 -11.65 19.69 16.70
CA VAL A 391 -11.07 18.35 16.57
C VAL A 391 -12.03 17.36 17.20
N TYR A 392 -12.32 16.28 16.49
CA TYR A 392 -13.20 15.19 16.92
C TYR A 392 -12.35 13.99 17.36
N TYR A 393 -12.72 13.36 18.48
CA TYR A 393 -11.94 12.26 19.03
C TYR A 393 -12.79 11.27 19.83
N ASN A 394 -12.34 10.01 19.88
CA ASN A 394 -12.84 9.00 20.81
C ASN A 394 -12.04 9.07 22.11
N ASP A 395 -12.74 9.04 23.24
CA ASP A 395 -12.16 9.06 24.58
C ASP A 395 -12.52 7.79 25.36
N CYS A 396 -11.50 7.00 25.68
CA CYS A 396 -11.64 5.75 26.42
C CYS A 396 -11.94 5.94 27.91
N TRP A 397 -11.74 7.15 28.46
CA TRP A 397 -12.04 7.47 29.85
C TRP A 397 -13.51 7.76 30.07
N THR A 398 -14.09 8.65 29.26
CA THR A 398 -15.52 8.97 29.29
C THR A 398 -16.39 7.96 28.54
N ASN A 399 -15.78 7.11 27.71
CA ASN A 399 -16.46 6.20 26.78
C ASN A 399 -17.42 6.96 25.84
N GLN A 400 -16.91 8.04 25.24
CA GLN A 400 -17.68 8.92 24.34
C GLN A 400 -16.84 9.35 23.14
N THR A 401 -17.53 9.67 22.04
CA THR A 401 -16.97 10.48 20.96
C THR A 401 -17.27 11.94 21.27
N LEU A 402 -16.23 12.76 21.36
CA LEU A 402 -16.28 14.14 21.80
C LEU A 402 -15.59 15.05 20.77
N GLN A 403 -15.66 16.34 21.05
CA GLN A 403 -14.94 17.36 20.29
C GLN A 403 -14.32 18.40 21.22
N MET A 404 -13.31 19.10 20.73
CA MET A 404 -12.77 20.29 21.40
C MET A 404 -12.32 21.31 20.36
N GLY A 405 -12.35 22.61 20.71
CA GLY A 405 -11.92 23.65 19.77
C GLY A 405 -10.47 23.45 19.36
N ILE A 406 -10.11 23.74 18.11
CA ILE A 406 -8.76 23.50 17.58
C ILE A 406 -7.67 24.18 18.43
N ASN A 407 -7.89 25.43 18.83
CA ASN A 407 -6.93 26.14 19.68
C ASN A 407 -6.82 25.51 21.07
N GLN A 408 -7.94 25.05 21.63
CA GLN A 408 -7.96 24.32 22.90
C GLN A 408 -7.18 23.01 22.78
N PHE A 409 -7.42 22.23 21.72
CA PHE A 409 -6.67 21.01 21.41
C PHE A 409 -5.19 21.28 21.28
N ILE A 410 -4.78 22.23 20.43
CA ILE A 410 -3.37 22.53 20.19
C ILE A 410 -2.69 22.99 21.47
N ASN A 411 -3.32 23.88 22.26
CA ASN A 411 -2.78 24.34 23.53
C ASN A 411 -2.62 23.19 24.52
N ASN A 412 -3.58 22.28 24.59
CA ASN A 412 -3.49 21.09 25.43
C ASN A 412 -2.37 20.15 24.97
N TRP A 413 -2.36 19.80 23.68
CA TRP A 413 -1.37 18.94 23.06
C TRP A 413 0.07 19.48 23.17
N ASN A 414 0.24 20.81 23.15
CA ASN A 414 1.52 21.48 23.41
C ASN A 414 2.08 21.16 24.80
N THR A 415 1.24 21.03 25.83
CA THR A 415 1.68 20.63 27.19
C THR A 415 2.31 19.23 27.19
N GLN A 416 1.96 18.41 26.20
CA GLN A 416 2.44 17.06 26.01
C GLN A 416 3.47 16.93 24.88
N LYS A 417 4.25 17.99 24.62
CA LYS A 417 5.30 18.02 23.57
C LYS A 417 4.76 17.61 22.19
N ARG A 418 3.45 17.80 21.96
CA ARG A 418 2.74 17.33 20.77
C ARG A 418 2.96 15.85 20.48
N ARG A 419 2.94 14.99 21.50
CA ARG A 419 3.08 13.54 21.34
C ARG A 419 1.89 12.96 20.59
N ALA A 420 2.17 12.21 19.53
CA ALA A 420 1.17 11.54 18.73
C ALA A 420 1.76 10.32 18.01
N ILE A 421 0.93 9.31 17.76
CA ILE A 421 1.28 8.10 17.00
C ILE A 421 0.16 7.74 16.03
N SER A 422 0.54 7.30 14.84
CA SER A 422 -0.34 6.76 13.79
C SER A 422 0.35 5.57 13.13
N TYR A 423 -0.17 5.09 12.00
CA TYR A 423 0.43 4.06 11.15
C TYR A 423 0.51 4.50 9.69
#